data_AF-A0A7C5QNH5-F1
#
_entry.id   AF-A0A7C5QNH5-F1
#
_cell.length_a   1.000
_cell.length_b   1.000
_cell.length_c   1.000
_cell.angle_alpha   90.00
_cell.angle_beta   90.00
_cell.angle_gamma   90.00
#
_symmetry.space_group_name_H-M   'P 1'
#
loop_
_entity.id
_entity.type
_entity.pdbx_description
1 polymer ?
#
loop_
_entity_poly.entity_id
_entity_poly.type
_entity_poly.pdbx_seq_one_letter_code
_entity_poly.pdbx_strand_id
1 'polypeptide(L)'
;MQEENKSPQSEVTKEEEIDVKAATGTASKIIIAVIILLLIVGGILAIYFFSLKPASERKMELSKHEDFMASYTAMRATGYDEFWKCVFPLATEEQANSNLKLENIIKNSISQNEEGFGKHILECLPSLKKHLDSSKEIKGPPEYSESLKELPSALEVLYSSWKILGEWFANAGERNKWDKRLDDVTEKGWGQMYVDAEKRQKSTDETMRNARRYMKFVTCSVGKTYQELGGKTGSISDVEANLVASVLGSGGICSSPEKAMERFDYIESKCVPYLTSPEPPPPDADWDFVAKKGIYYETRSLAVIAGSWEGQDGCIRAARKEKEKVMIQNLFNGWVGYKKVAKSIEDIYRNKIKELKK
;
A
#
# COMPACT_ATOMS: atom_id res chain seq x y z
N MET A 1 -11.03 56.08 30.20
CA MET A 1 -10.36 57.40 30.29
C MET A 1 -8.92 57.15 30.63
N GLN A 2 -8.05 57.84 29.91
CA GLN A 2 -6.59 57.80 29.97
C GLN A 2 -6.07 58.29 31.32
N GLU A 3 -4.89 57.82 31.72
CA GLU A 3 -3.77 58.75 31.93
C GLU A 3 -2.42 58.04 31.69
N GLU A 4 -1.50 58.81 31.13
CA GLU A 4 -0.17 58.44 30.62
C GLU A 4 0.81 58.04 31.73
N ASN A 5 1.80 57.19 31.40
CA ASN A 5 3.18 57.59 31.66
C ASN A 5 4.20 56.87 30.75
N LYS A 6 5.23 57.63 30.37
CA LYS A 6 6.30 57.31 29.42
C LYS A 6 7.44 56.49 30.06
N SER A 7 8.05 55.62 29.23
CA SER A 7 9.47 55.22 29.03
C SER A 7 10.50 55.38 30.17
N PRO A 8 11.57 54.55 30.28
CA PRO A 8 12.49 54.30 29.14
C PRO A 8 13.24 52.95 29.05
N GLN A 9 13.73 52.74 27.81
CA GLN A 9 15.04 52.23 27.39
C GLN A 9 15.57 50.83 27.75
N SER A 10 16.06 50.22 26.67
CA SER A 10 16.88 49.04 26.46
C SER A 10 18.09 48.86 27.40
N GLU A 11 18.25 47.63 27.88
CA GLU A 11 19.51 47.11 28.42
C GLU A 11 19.99 45.98 27.49
N VAL A 12 21.03 46.27 26.69
CA VAL A 12 21.88 45.27 26.05
C VAL A 12 23.26 45.43 26.67
N THR A 13 23.79 44.30 27.09
CA THR A 13 25.00 44.05 27.86
C THR A 13 26.26 44.65 27.25
N LYS A 14 27.10 45.15 28.15
CA LYS A 14 28.40 45.81 27.96
C LYS A 14 29.34 45.02 27.05
N GLU A 15 29.91 45.73 26.08
CA GLU A 15 31.13 45.36 25.37
C GLU A 15 32.31 45.33 26.36
N GLU A 16 33.06 44.23 26.36
CA GLU A 16 34.42 44.18 26.91
C GLU A 16 35.33 45.01 26.00
N GLU A 17 35.77 46.14 26.54
CA GLU A 17 36.75 47.05 25.96
C GLU A 17 38.12 46.35 25.87
N ILE A 18 38.51 45.90 24.67
CA ILE A 18 39.88 45.48 24.41
C ILE A 18 40.74 46.76 24.34
N ASP A 19 41.39 47.10 25.45
CA ASP A 19 42.40 48.16 25.54
C ASP A 19 43.65 47.75 24.72
N VAL A 20 43.67 48.09 23.43
CA VAL A 20 44.89 48.04 22.60
C VAL A 20 45.60 49.37 22.71
N LYS A 21 46.33 49.56 23.82
CA LYS A 21 47.35 50.59 23.93
C LYS A 21 48.38 50.46 22.80
N ALA A 22 48.45 51.53 22.02
CA ALA A 22 49.48 51.94 21.08
C ALA A 22 50.79 51.12 21.06
N ALA A 23 50.91 50.23 20.06
CA ALA A 23 52.20 49.95 19.43
C ALA A 23 52.33 50.82 18.17
N THR A 24 52.68 52.10 18.39
CA THR A 24 53.03 53.07 17.35
C THR A 24 54.40 52.77 16.76
N GLY A 25 54.49 51.67 16.02
CA GLY A 25 55.65 51.31 15.21
C GLY A 25 55.22 51.10 13.76
N THR A 26 56.00 51.62 12.81
CA THR A 26 55.78 51.56 11.36
C THR A 26 55.48 50.14 10.86
N ALA A 27 55.97 49.10 11.55
CA ALA A 27 55.70 47.69 11.26
C ALA A 27 54.24 47.26 11.49
N SER A 28 53.55 47.82 12.49
CA SER A 28 52.16 47.44 12.82
C SER A 28 51.16 47.94 11.78
N LYS A 29 51.41 49.13 11.21
CA LYS A 29 50.61 49.67 10.09
C LYS A 29 50.77 48.87 8.81
N ILE A 30 51.96 48.32 8.56
CA ILE A 30 52.23 47.47 7.38
C ILE A 30 51.52 46.13 7.53
N ILE A 31 51.52 45.51 8.72
CA ILE A 31 50.84 44.23 8.94
C ILE A 31 49.32 44.37 8.81
N ILE A 32 48.73 45.42 9.39
CA ILE A 32 47.29 45.69 9.25
C ILE A 32 46.95 46.00 7.78
N ALA A 33 47.78 46.78 7.08
CA ALA A 33 47.58 47.05 5.66
C ALA A 33 47.68 45.77 4.81
N VAL A 34 48.59 44.85 5.11
CA VAL A 34 48.74 43.56 4.41
C VAL A 34 47.56 42.63 4.69
N ILE A 35 47.04 42.57 5.93
CA ILE A 35 45.85 41.78 6.26
C ILE A 35 44.61 42.33 5.55
N ILE A 36 44.43 43.65 5.53
CA ILE A 36 43.35 44.30 4.78
C ILE A 36 43.52 44.06 3.28
N LEU A 37 44.74 44.13 2.74
CA LEU A 37 45.00 43.82 1.33
C LEU A 37 44.71 42.35 1.01
N LEU A 38 45.05 41.41 1.89
CA LEU A 38 44.75 39.99 1.70
C LEU A 38 43.25 39.68 1.81
N LEU A 39 42.51 40.38 2.67
CA LEU A 39 41.05 40.27 2.76
C LEU A 39 40.35 40.92 1.56
N ILE A 40 40.88 42.03 1.04
CA ILE A 40 40.36 42.69 -0.17
C ILE A 40 40.73 41.89 -1.43
N VAL A 41 41.95 41.38 -1.55
CA VAL A 41 42.37 40.55 -2.69
C VAL A 41 41.68 39.18 -2.63
N GLY A 42 41.54 38.58 -1.45
CA GLY A 42 40.77 37.35 -1.25
C GLY A 42 39.27 37.56 -1.49
N GLY A 43 38.73 38.71 -1.06
CA GLY A 43 37.35 39.12 -1.32
C GLY A 43 37.09 39.43 -2.80
N ILE A 44 38.00 40.11 -3.49
CA ILE A 44 37.91 40.39 -4.93
C ILE A 44 38.12 39.12 -5.75
N LEU A 45 39.02 38.21 -5.36
CA LEU A 45 39.17 36.92 -6.01
C LEU A 45 37.95 36.04 -5.79
N ALA A 46 37.38 36.00 -4.58
CA ALA A 46 36.14 35.28 -4.30
C ALA A 46 34.96 35.90 -5.05
N ILE A 47 34.84 37.23 -5.10
CA ILE A 47 33.81 37.94 -5.87
C ILE A 47 34.03 37.75 -7.37
N TYR A 48 35.27 37.72 -7.89
CA TYR A 48 35.55 37.47 -9.31
C TYR A 48 35.27 36.01 -9.70
N PHE A 49 35.59 35.04 -8.81
CA PHE A 49 35.24 33.62 -8.98
C PHE A 49 33.74 33.36 -8.84
N PHE A 50 33.03 34.08 -7.97
CA PHE A 50 31.58 33.94 -7.78
C PHE A 50 30.75 34.77 -8.76
N SER A 51 31.26 35.89 -9.29
CA SER A 51 30.45 36.83 -10.08
C SER A 51 30.46 36.56 -11.58
N LEU A 52 31.44 35.85 -12.13
CA LEU A 52 31.47 35.54 -13.57
C LEU A 52 32.15 34.19 -13.83
N LYS A 53 31.44 33.07 -13.65
CA LYS A 53 31.81 31.86 -14.39
C LYS A 53 31.91 32.22 -15.88
N PRO A 54 33.06 31.98 -16.54
CA PRO A 54 33.23 32.25 -17.96
C PRO A 54 32.06 31.66 -18.76
N ALA A 55 31.62 32.36 -19.81
CA ALA A 55 30.48 31.93 -20.61
C ALA A 55 30.66 30.51 -21.18
N SER A 56 31.89 30.08 -21.45
CA SER A 56 32.25 28.72 -21.84
C SER A 56 31.97 27.68 -20.75
N GLU A 57 32.32 27.98 -19.49
CA GLU A 57 32.06 27.09 -18.36
C GLU A 57 30.57 26.99 -18.04
N ARG A 58 29.83 28.10 -18.09
CA ARG A 58 28.37 28.08 -17.94
C ARG A 58 27.69 27.24 -19.02
N LYS A 59 28.13 27.35 -20.28
CA LYS A 59 27.61 26.53 -21.39
C LYS A 59 27.89 25.04 -21.18
N MET A 60 29.10 24.69 -20.73
CA MET A 60 29.47 23.29 -20.45
C MET A 60 28.72 22.73 -19.24
N GLU A 61 28.46 23.54 -18.22
CA GLU A 61 27.63 23.11 -17.08
C GLU A 61 26.16 22.94 -17.51
N LEU A 62 25.64 23.89 -18.29
CA LEU A 62 24.28 23.83 -18.86
C LEU A 62 24.07 22.54 -19.65
N SER A 63 25.01 22.16 -20.52
CA SER A 63 24.90 20.94 -21.33
C SER A 63 24.83 19.67 -20.48
N LYS A 64 25.58 19.59 -19.37
CA LYS A 64 25.50 18.43 -18.45
C LYS A 64 24.10 18.24 -17.86
N HIS A 65 23.43 19.33 -17.52
CA HIS A 65 22.06 19.27 -16.99
C HIS A 65 21.04 18.94 -18.09
N GLU A 66 21.19 19.52 -19.28
CA GLU A 66 20.33 19.23 -20.44
C GLU A 66 20.45 17.77 -20.90
N ASP A 67 21.66 17.24 -21.01
CA ASP A 67 21.94 15.85 -21.40
C ASP A 67 21.39 14.85 -20.36
N PHE A 68 21.58 15.16 -19.08
CA PHE A 68 21.02 14.37 -17.99
C PHE A 68 19.49 14.35 -18.06
N MET A 69 18.84 15.51 -18.22
CA MET A 69 17.38 15.57 -18.28
C MET A 69 16.82 14.88 -19.51
N ALA A 70 17.47 15.00 -20.67
CA ALA A 70 17.07 14.26 -21.87
C ALA A 70 17.08 12.74 -21.61
N SER A 71 18.15 12.25 -20.97
CA SER A 71 18.29 10.84 -20.60
C SER A 71 17.24 10.40 -19.58
N TYR A 72 17.01 11.21 -18.54
CA TYR A 72 16.00 10.96 -17.51
C TYR A 72 14.58 10.91 -18.10
N THR A 73 14.23 11.88 -18.95
CA THR A 73 12.93 11.93 -19.62
C THR A 73 12.72 10.74 -20.56
N ALA A 74 13.73 10.34 -21.33
CA ALA A 74 13.66 9.16 -22.19
C ALA A 74 13.44 7.87 -21.37
N MET A 75 14.13 7.73 -20.24
CA MET A 75 13.99 6.59 -19.33
C MET A 75 12.61 6.54 -18.67
N ARG A 76 11.99 7.69 -18.38
CA ARG A 76 10.59 7.75 -17.90
C ARG A 76 9.60 7.34 -18.99
N ALA A 77 9.77 7.87 -20.20
CA ALA A 77 8.89 7.64 -21.33
C ALA A 77 8.81 6.16 -21.76
N THR A 78 9.95 5.45 -21.68
CA THR A 78 10.09 4.01 -22.01
C THR A 78 9.87 3.09 -20.79
N GLY A 79 9.46 3.68 -19.67
CA GLY A 79 9.32 3.00 -18.40
C GLY A 79 7.91 3.16 -17.85
N TYR A 80 7.74 4.09 -16.90
CA TYR A 80 6.44 4.32 -16.29
C TYR A 80 5.37 4.78 -17.29
N ASP A 81 5.69 5.68 -18.22
CA ASP A 81 4.69 6.20 -19.16
C ASP A 81 4.21 5.09 -20.11
N GLU A 82 5.09 4.17 -20.49
CA GLU A 82 4.77 3.00 -21.30
C GLU A 82 3.91 2.00 -20.51
N PHE A 83 4.28 1.72 -19.25
CA PHE A 83 3.45 0.95 -18.33
C PHE A 83 2.05 1.55 -18.20
N TRP A 84 1.97 2.86 -17.97
CA TRP A 84 0.70 3.56 -17.80
C TRP A 84 -0.19 3.44 -19.04
N LYS A 85 0.37 3.70 -20.22
CA LYS A 85 -0.34 3.57 -21.50
C LYS A 85 -0.76 2.13 -21.79
N CYS A 86 0.03 1.16 -21.34
CA CYS A 86 -0.33 -0.25 -21.43
C CYS A 86 -1.57 -0.54 -20.58
N VAL A 87 -1.57 -0.16 -19.30
CA VAL A 87 -2.70 -0.45 -18.39
C VAL A 87 -3.95 0.37 -18.74
N PHE A 88 -3.77 1.64 -19.08
CA PHE A 88 -4.86 2.58 -19.36
C PHE A 88 -4.71 3.24 -20.74
N PRO A 89 -4.94 2.52 -21.85
CA PRO A 89 -4.73 3.03 -23.20
C PRO A 89 -5.61 4.25 -23.55
N LEU A 90 -6.72 4.41 -22.85
CA LEU A 90 -7.67 5.52 -23.05
C LEU A 90 -7.48 6.68 -22.06
N ALA A 91 -6.59 6.54 -21.07
CA ALA A 91 -6.37 7.57 -20.06
C ALA A 91 -4.95 8.13 -20.13
N THR A 92 -4.82 9.46 -20.08
CA THR A 92 -3.52 10.11 -19.93
C THR A 92 -3.09 10.11 -18.47
N GLU A 93 -1.78 10.11 -18.23
CA GLU A 93 -1.25 10.22 -16.86
C GLU A 93 -1.69 11.54 -16.19
N GLU A 94 -1.81 12.61 -16.98
CA GLU A 94 -2.29 13.92 -16.53
C GLU A 94 -3.72 13.87 -15.98
N GLN A 95 -4.55 12.95 -16.46
CA GLN A 95 -5.89 12.73 -15.91
C GLN A 95 -5.83 12.13 -14.50
N ALA A 96 -4.74 11.45 -14.12
CA ALA A 96 -4.49 10.93 -12.77
C ALA A 96 -3.76 11.93 -11.85
N ASN A 97 -3.91 13.23 -12.09
CA ASN A 97 -3.28 14.28 -11.29
C ASN A 97 -3.81 14.44 -9.86
N SER A 98 -4.81 13.64 -9.45
CA SER A 98 -5.25 13.52 -8.07
C SER A 98 -5.58 12.06 -7.73
N ASN A 99 -5.46 11.72 -6.44
CA ASN A 99 -5.79 10.39 -5.92
C ASN A 99 -7.23 9.98 -6.29
N LEU A 100 -8.17 10.93 -6.19
CA LEU A 100 -9.58 10.72 -6.46
C LEU A 100 -9.85 10.35 -7.94
N LYS A 101 -9.08 10.94 -8.87
CA LYS A 101 -9.22 10.60 -10.30
C LYS A 101 -8.57 9.26 -10.63
N LEU A 102 -7.41 8.96 -10.05
CA LEU A 102 -6.76 7.66 -10.22
C LEU A 102 -7.65 6.54 -9.66
N GLU A 103 -8.27 6.76 -8.51
CA GLU A 103 -9.24 5.84 -7.92
C GLU A 103 -10.41 5.57 -8.85
N ASN A 104 -10.98 6.61 -9.46
CA ASN A 104 -12.07 6.45 -10.41
C ASN A 104 -11.64 5.66 -11.67
N ILE A 105 -10.44 5.91 -12.20
CA ILE A 105 -9.90 5.16 -13.35
C ILE A 105 -9.78 3.67 -13.00
N ILE A 106 -9.21 3.35 -11.83
CA ILE A 106 -9.05 1.97 -11.37
C ILE A 106 -10.41 1.31 -11.15
N LYS A 107 -11.32 1.96 -10.40
CA LYS A 107 -12.67 1.44 -10.13
C LYS A 107 -13.47 1.19 -11.41
N ASN A 108 -13.39 2.09 -12.38
CA ASN A 108 -14.05 1.92 -13.68
C ASN A 108 -13.46 0.75 -14.49
N SER A 109 -12.16 0.49 -14.35
CA SER A 109 -11.49 -0.62 -15.04
C SER A 109 -11.84 -1.97 -14.38
N ILE A 110 -11.87 -2.01 -13.05
CA ILE A 110 -12.27 -3.18 -12.26
C ILE A 110 -13.72 -3.58 -12.57
N SER A 111 -14.65 -2.62 -12.58
CA SER A 111 -16.10 -2.90 -12.73
C SER A 111 -16.49 -3.51 -14.08
N GLN A 112 -15.65 -3.40 -15.10
CA GLN A 112 -15.90 -3.99 -16.42
C GLN A 112 -15.51 -5.47 -16.48
N ASN A 113 -14.36 -5.83 -15.89
CA ASN A 113 -13.86 -7.20 -15.83
C ASN A 113 -12.69 -7.28 -14.83
N GLU A 114 -13.00 -7.63 -13.57
CA GLU A 114 -11.99 -7.69 -12.51
C GLU A 114 -10.83 -8.62 -12.87
N GLU A 115 -11.13 -9.85 -13.29
CA GLU A 115 -10.11 -10.86 -13.61
C GLU A 115 -9.25 -10.45 -14.80
N GLY A 116 -9.89 -9.94 -15.85
CA GLY A 116 -9.21 -9.42 -17.04
C GLY A 116 -8.31 -8.24 -16.71
N PHE A 117 -8.77 -7.31 -15.88
CA PHE A 117 -7.99 -6.16 -15.43
C PHE A 117 -6.74 -6.60 -14.66
N GLY A 118 -6.88 -7.54 -13.72
CA GLY A 118 -5.73 -8.06 -12.96
C GLY A 118 -4.69 -8.73 -13.86
N LYS A 119 -5.12 -9.58 -14.80
CA LYS A 119 -4.23 -10.21 -15.79
C LYS A 119 -3.52 -9.17 -16.66
N HIS A 120 -4.26 -8.17 -17.13
CA HIS A 120 -3.72 -7.09 -17.96
C HIS A 120 -2.63 -6.26 -17.24
N ILE A 121 -2.82 -5.95 -15.95
CA ILE A 121 -1.77 -5.31 -15.13
C ILE A 121 -0.49 -6.15 -15.13
N LEU A 122 -0.62 -7.47 -14.93
CA LEU A 122 0.52 -8.40 -14.88
C LEU A 122 1.25 -8.49 -16.23
N GLU A 123 0.53 -8.39 -17.34
CA GLU A 123 1.12 -8.34 -18.68
C GLU A 123 1.89 -7.03 -18.93
N CYS A 124 1.44 -5.91 -18.37
CA CYS A 124 2.09 -4.61 -18.49
C CYS A 124 3.30 -4.43 -17.54
N LEU A 125 3.32 -5.12 -16.41
CA LEU A 125 4.35 -4.99 -15.35
C LEU A 125 5.83 -5.07 -15.79
N PRO A 126 6.22 -5.83 -16.83
CA PRO A 126 7.61 -5.87 -17.30
C PRO A 126 8.19 -4.50 -17.69
N SER A 127 7.40 -3.57 -18.24
CA SER A 127 7.90 -2.22 -18.58
C SER A 127 8.22 -1.39 -17.33
N LEU A 128 7.38 -1.48 -16.30
CA LEU A 128 7.64 -0.85 -15.00
C LEU A 128 8.85 -1.49 -14.29
N LYS A 129 9.03 -2.80 -14.40
CA LYS A 129 10.20 -3.49 -13.86
C LYS A 129 11.49 -3.01 -14.52
N LYS A 130 11.49 -2.89 -15.85
CA LYS A 130 12.61 -2.35 -16.62
C LYS A 130 12.94 -0.90 -16.21
N HIS A 131 11.93 -0.08 -15.95
CA HIS A 131 12.10 1.29 -15.45
C HIS A 131 12.79 1.31 -14.08
N LEU A 132 12.31 0.50 -13.14
CA LEU A 132 12.91 0.34 -11.82
C LEU A 132 14.38 -0.08 -11.93
N ASP A 133 14.70 -1.05 -12.79
CA ASP A 133 16.08 -1.52 -12.91
C ASP A 133 16.99 -0.47 -13.58
N SER A 134 16.49 0.23 -14.61
CA SER A 134 17.20 1.35 -15.25
C SER A 134 17.45 2.51 -14.28
N SER A 135 16.52 2.76 -13.35
CA SER A 135 16.66 3.83 -12.36
C SER A 135 17.83 3.62 -11.39
N LYS A 136 18.29 2.38 -11.21
CA LYS A 136 19.45 2.05 -10.35
C LYS A 136 20.79 2.42 -11.00
N GLU A 137 20.80 2.58 -12.31
CA GLU A 137 22.02 2.85 -13.08
C GLU A 137 22.17 4.33 -13.44
N ILE A 138 21.11 5.13 -13.27
CA ILE A 138 21.13 6.54 -13.64
C ILE A 138 22.13 7.32 -12.78
N LYS A 139 22.94 8.13 -13.45
CA LYS A 139 23.89 9.04 -12.83
C LYS A 139 23.60 10.45 -13.32
N GLY A 140 23.67 11.40 -12.41
CA GLY A 140 23.48 12.81 -12.71
C GLY A 140 24.50 13.68 -11.98
N PRO A 141 24.49 14.99 -12.24
CA PRO A 141 25.23 15.97 -11.45
C PRO A 141 24.97 15.84 -9.94
N PRO A 142 25.91 16.25 -9.07
CA PRO A 142 25.80 16.10 -7.61
C PRO A 142 24.50 16.64 -7.00
N GLU A 143 23.92 17.69 -7.59
CA GLU A 143 22.69 18.33 -7.14
C GLU A 143 21.46 17.39 -7.19
N TYR A 144 21.48 16.35 -8.03
CA TYR A 144 20.40 15.36 -8.12
C TYR A 144 20.61 14.15 -7.20
N SER A 145 21.76 14.06 -6.51
CA SER A 145 22.20 12.83 -5.86
C SER A 145 21.23 12.29 -4.80
N GLU A 146 20.53 13.17 -4.08
CA GLU A 146 19.52 12.78 -3.09
C GLU A 146 18.28 12.19 -3.78
N SER A 147 17.66 12.93 -4.70
CA SER A 147 16.48 12.46 -5.42
C SER A 147 16.75 11.18 -6.23
N LEU A 148 17.96 11.04 -6.79
CA LEU A 148 18.37 9.81 -7.50
C LEU A 148 18.56 8.61 -6.57
N LYS A 149 18.95 8.83 -5.30
CA LYS A 149 18.98 7.75 -4.29
C LYS A 149 17.57 7.32 -3.88
N GLU A 150 16.63 8.26 -3.85
CA GLU A 150 15.23 7.97 -3.47
C GLU A 150 14.43 7.31 -4.61
N LEU A 151 14.79 7.58 -5.86
CA LEU A 151 14.02 7.16 -7.03
C LEU A 151 13.81 5.63 -7.12
N PRO A 152 14.84 4.76 -6.99
CA PRO A 152 14.65 3.32 -7.02
C PRO A 152 13.71 2.82 -5.92
N SER A 153 13.83 3.37 -4.71
CA SER A 153 12.98 3.00 -3.57
C SER A 153 11.51 3.37 -3.82
N ALA A 154 11.26 4.56 -4.36
CA ALA A 154 9.90 4.98 -4.72
C ALA A 154 9.30 4.10 -5.84
N LEU A 155 10.12 3.73 -6.83
CA LEU A 155 9.71 2.84 -7.92
C LEU A 155 9.47 1.40 -7.44
N GLU A 156 10.25 0.90 -6.47
CA GLU A 156 10.06 -0.44 -5.89
C GLU A 156 8.71 -0.54 -5.17
N VAL A 157 8.35 0.50 -4.39
CA VAL A 157 7.03 0.57 -3.74
C VAL A 157 5.92 0.59 -4.79
N LEU A 158 6.04 1.44 -5.82
CA LEU A 158 5.04 1.54 -6.88
C LEU A 158 4.89 0.22 -7.66
N TYR A 159 5.99 -0.41 -8.02
CA TYR A 159 6.03 -1.71 -8.68
C TYR A 159 5.36 -2.79 -7.83
N SER A 160 5.73 -2.87 -6.55
CA SER A 160 5.18 -3.86 -5.63
C SER A 160 3.67 -3.67 -5.44
N SER A 161 3.20 -2.43 -5.32
CA SER A 161 1.77 -2.13 -5.21
C SER A 161 1.00 -2.55 -6.46
N TRP A 162 1.52 -2.27 -7.66
CA TRP A 162 0.90 -2.72 -8.91
C TRP A 162 0.88 -4.25 -9.03
N LYS A 163 1.98 -4.91 -8.65
CA LYS A 163 2.07 -6.38 -8.65
C LYS A 163 1.02 -7.01 -7.73
N ILE A 164 0.95 -6.54 -6.49
CA ILE A 164 -0.03 -7.04 -5.50
C ILE A 164 -1.45 -6.82 -6.02
N LEU A 165 -1.75 -5.66 -6.58
CA LEU A 165 -3.07 -5.36 -7.15
C LEU A 165 -3.41 -6.26 -8.33
N GLY A 166 -2.46 -6.49 -9.24
CA GLY A 166 -2.61 -7.38 -10.39
C GLY A 166 -2.86 -8.84 -9.97
N GLU A 167 -2.03 -9.37 -9.05
CA GLU A 167 -2.20 -10.71 -8.49
C GLU A 167 -3.53 -10.89 -7.75
N TRP A 168 -3.95 -9.85 -7.02
CA TRP A 168 -5.26 -9.85 -6.37
C TRP A 168 -6.37 -10.04 -7.39
N PHE A 169 -6.49 -9.14 -8.36
CA PHE A 169 -7.59 -9.18 -9.32
C PHE A 169 -7.52 -10.34 -10.30
N ALA A 170 -6.32 -10.83 -10.67
CA ALA A 170 -6.17 -12.00 -11.55
C ALA A 170 -6.80 -13.27 -10.97
N ASN A 171 -6.98 -13.33 -9.63
CA ASN A 171 -7.63 -14.43 -8.92
C ASN A 171 -9.15 -14.20 -8.68
N ALA A 172 -9.76 -13.14 -9.23
CA ALA A 172 -11.17 -12.82 -9.01
C ALA A 172 -12.14 -13.92 -9.45
N GLY A 173 -11.83 -14.63 -10.55
CA GLY A 173 -12.64 -15.75 -11.03
C GLY A 173 -12.76 -16.90 -10.02
N GLU A 174 -11.68 -17.25 -9.34
CA GLU A 174 -11.70 -18.28 -8.28
C GLU A 174 -12.51 -17.84 -7.07
N ARG A 175 -12.40 -16.56 -6.68
CA ARG A 175 -13.20 -15.98 -5.59
C ARG A 175 -14.69 -15.94 -5.92
N ASN A 176 -15.05 -15.64 -7.16
CA ASN A 176 -16.45 -15.68 -7.63
C ASN A 176 -17.03 -17.10 -7.58
N LYS A 177 -16.24 -18.14 -7.91
CA LYS A 177 -16.66 -19.54 -7.77
C LYS A 177 -16.92 -19.91 -6.31
N TRP A 178 -15.99 -19.51 -5.43
CA TRP A 178 -16.16 -19.62 -3.98
C TRP A 178 -17.47 -18.94 -3.54
N ASP A 179 -17.79 -17.75 -4.07
CA ASP A 179 -18.85 -16.90 -3.49
C ASP A 179 -20.21 -17.49 -3.82
N LYS A 180 -20.35 -17.90 -5.08
CA LYS A 180 -21.49 -18.68 -5.52
C LYS A 180 -21.67 -19.94 -4.68
N ARG A 181 -20.58 -20.61 -4.30
CA ARG A 181 -20.65 -21.81 -3.45
C ARG A 181 -21.13 -21.48 -2.05
N LEU A 182 -20.71 -20.36 -1.48
CA LEU A 182 -21.18 -19.90 -0.18
C LEU A 182 -22.66 -19.49 -0.19
N ASP A 183 -23.11 -18.81 -1.24
CA ASP A 183 -24.53 -18.49 -1.42
C ASP A 183 -25.34 -19.79 -1.50
N ASP A 184 -24.88 -20.74 -2.32
CA ASP A 184 -25.46 -22.08 -2.41
C ASP A 184 -25.59 -22.76 -1.05
N VAL A 185 -24.55 -22.73 -0.21
CA VAL A 185 -24.57 -23.39 1.10
C VAL A 185 -25.52 -22.64 2.05
N THR A 186 -25.52 -21.30 1.99
CA THR A 186 -26.36 -20.41 2.80
C THR A 186 -27.85 -20.59 2.48
N GLU A 187 -28.20 -20.63 1.20
CA GLU A 187 -29.57 -20.83 0.73
C GLU A 187 -30.06 -22.26 0.98
N LYS A 188 -29.23 -23.26 0.65
CA LYS A 188 -29.66 -24.67 0.72
C LYS A 188 -29.67 -25.22 2.13
N GLY A 189 -29.03 -24.58 3.10
CA GLY A 189 -29.13 -25.10 4.46
C GLY A 189 -28.29 -26.35 4.68
N TRP A 190 -27.08 -26.52 4.14
CA TRP A 190 -26.45 -27.87 4.11
C TRP A 190 -26.36 -28.57 5.48
N GLY A 191 -26.12 -27.83 6.57
CA GLY A 191 -26.25 -28.38 7.92
C GLY A 191 -27.67 -28.83 8.23
N GLN A 192 -28.65 -27.94 7.99
CA GLN A 192 -30.08 -28.19 8.18
C GLN A 192 -30.61 -29.37 7.34
N MET A 193 -30.16 -29.52 6.09
CA MET A 193 -30.53 -30.63 5.22
C MET A 193 -30.14 -31.97 5.83
N TYR A 194 -28.95 -32.05 6.42
CA TYR A 194 -28.49 -33.26 7.09
C TYR A 194 -29.34 -33.59 8.31
N VAL A 195 -29.60 -32.60 9.16
CA VAL A 195 -30.48 -32.75 10.32
C VAL A 195 -31.85 -33.29 9.93
N ASP A 196 -32.45 -32.72 8.89
CA ASP A 196 -33.79 -33.11 8.44
C ASP A 196 -33.79 -34.53 7.86
N ALA A 197 -32.72 -34.91 7.15
CA ALA A 197 -32.55 -36.26 6.64
C ALA A 197 -32.35 -37.28 7.77
N GLU A 198 -31.58 -36.94 8.81
CA GLU A 198 -31.33 -37.79 9.97
C GLU A 198 -32.61 -38.01 10.81
N LYS A 199 -33.38 -36.93 11.06
CA LYS A 199 -34.71 -37.02 11.70
C LYS A 199 -35.66 -37.96 10.96
N ARG A 200 -35.51 -38.05 9.63
CA ARG A 200 -36.32 -38.90 8.76
C ARG A 200 -35.67 -40.26 8.48
N GLN A 201 -34.48 -40.54 9.03
CA GLN A 201 -33.66 -41.73 8.78
C GLN A 201 -33.41 -42.00 7.28
N LYS A 202 -33.16 -40.94 6.50
CA LYS A 202 -32.98 -40.98 5.03
C LYS A 202 -31.81 -40.13 4.57
N SER A 203 -30.66 -40.22 5.23
CA SER A 203 -29.45 -39.54 4.78
C SER A 203 -28.94 -40.16 3.46
N THR A 204 -28.63 -39.31 2.49
CA THR A 204 -27.98 -39.72 1.23
C THR A 204 -26.47 -39.48 1.34
N ASP A 205 -25.67 -40.18 0.53
CA ASP A 205 -24.23 -39.94 0.46
C ASP A 205 -23.89 -38.48 0.16
N GLU A 206 -24.71 -37.80 -0.65
CA GLU A 206 -24.53 -36.39 -0.96
C GLU A 206 -24.76 -35.50 0.26
N THR A 207 -25.80 -35.77 1.03
CA THR A 207 -26.09 -35.07 2.29
C THR A 207 -24.92 -35.22 3.27
N MET A 208 -24.38 -36.43 3.41
CA MET A 208 -23.21 -36.71 4.26
C MET A 208 -21.97 -35.92 3.83
N ARG A 209 -21.68 -35.92 2.52
CA ARG A 209 -20.53 -35.19 1.96
C ARG A 209 -20.65 -33.70 2.23
N ASN A 210 -21.83 -33.11 2.00
CA ASN A 210 -22.06 -31.68 2.19
C ASN A 210 -21.96 -31.27 3.67
N ALA A 211 -22.48 -32.07 4.59
CA ALA A 211 -22.32 -31.84 6.03
C ALA A 211 -20.85 -31.86 6.46
N ARG A 212 -20.04 -32.77 5.90
CA ARG A 212 -18.60 -32.84 6.21
C ARG A 212 -17.82 -31.63 5.71
N ARG A 213 -18.09 -31.20 4.49
CA ARG A 213 -17.51 -29.97 3.91
C ARG A 213 -17.83 -28.76 4.77
N TYR A 214 -19.09 -28.63 5.16
CA TYR A 214 -19.57 -27.56 6.03
C TYR A 214 -18.79 -27.51 7.35
N MET A 215 -18.73 -28.63 8.08
CA MET A 215 -18.03 -28.71 9.37
C MET A 215 -16.54 -28.37 9.25
N LYS A 216 -15.85 -28.94 8.24
CA LYS A 216 -14.42 -28.71 8.03
C LYS A 216 -14.10 -27.27 7.65
N PHE A 217 -14.93 -26.66 6.81
CA PHE A 217 -14.77 -25.25 6.49
C PHE A 217 -14.93 -24.37 7.73
N VAL A 218 -15.99 -24.59 8.52
CA VAL A 218 -16.28 -23.78 9.70
C VAL A 218 -15.15 -23.89 10.73
N THR A 219 -14.81 -25.12 11.14
CA THR A 219 -13.74 -25.38 12.12
C THR A 219 -12.37 -24.87 11.66
N CYS A 220 -12.04 -25.04 10.37
CA CYS A 220 -10.84 -24.46 9.78
C CYS A 220 -10.83 -22.93 9.87
N SER A 221 -11.94 -22.29 9.49
CA SER A 221 -12.04 -20.83 9.42
C SER A 221 -11.89 -20.20 10.81
N VAL A 222 -12.48 -20.81 11.83
CA VAL A 222 -12.36 -20.33 13.22
C VAL A 222 -11.09 -20.78 13.94
N GLY A 223 -10.35 -21.73 13.35
CA GLY A 223 -9.15 -22.30 13.98
C GLY A 223 -9.43 -23.10 15.24
N LYS A 224 -10.65 -23.63 15.40
CA LYS A 224 -11.09 -24.43 16.55
C LYS A 224 -11.70 -25.73 16.06
N THR A 225 -11.42 -26.81 16.77
CA THR A 225 -12.08 -28.11 16.62
C THR A 225 -13.55 -28.01 17.01
N TYR A 226 -14.34 -29.00 16.61
CA TYR A 226 -15.75 -29.05 17.00
C TYR A 226 -15.91 -29.21 18.52
N GLN A 227 -14.98 -29.94 19.14
CA GLN A 227 -14.95 -30.16 20.59
C GLN A 227 -14.67 -28.86 21.35
N GLU A 228 -13.74 -28.05 20.88
CA GLU A 228 -13.39 -26.74 21.48
C GLU A 228 -14.53 -25.72 21.37
N LEU A 229 -15.47 -25.92 20.44
CA LEU A 229 -16.68 -25.11 20.30
C LEU A 229 -17.82 -25.56 21.24
N GLY A 230 -17.58 -26.54 22.11
CA GLY A 230 -18.56 -27.02 23.09
C GLY A 230 -19.28 -28.31 22.68
N GLY A 231 -18.85 -28.97 21.62
CA GLY A 231 -19.53 -30.16 21.08
C GLY A 231 -19.68 -31.33 22.07
N LYS A 232 -18.81 -31.47 23.08
CA LYS A 232 -18.84 -32.62 24.02
C LYS A 232 -20.00 -32.61 25.01
N THR A 233 -20.49 -31.44 25.41
CA THR A 233 -21.42 -31.27 26.54
C THR A 233 -22.55 -30.29 26.27
N GLY A 234 -22.44 -29.47 25.21
CA GLY A 234 -23.41 -28.45 24.87
C GLY A 234 -24.53 -28.95 23.97
N SER A 235 -25.66 -28.26 24.01
CA SER A 235 -26.67 -28.36 22.97
C SER A 235 -26.14 -27.78 21.65
N ILE A 236 -26.82 -28.08 20.54
CA ILE A 236 -26.51 -27.50 19.23
C ILE A 236 -26.50 -25.97 19.30
N SER A 237 -27.47 -25.39 20.00
CA SER A 237 -27.60 -23.95 20.19
C SER A 237 -26.39 -23.37 20.93
N ASP A 238 -25.77 -24.13 21.83
CA ASP A 238 -24.58 -23.68 22.56
C ASP A 238 -23.34 -23.71 21.66
N VAL A 239 -23.20 -24.73 20.80
CA VAL A 239 -22.11 -24.79 19.82
C VAL A 239 -22.24 -23.64 18.82
N GLU A 240 -23.46 -23.36 18.35
CA GLU A 240 -23.72 -22.24 17.45
C GLU A 240 -23.43 -20.89 18.15
N ALA A 241 -23.92 -20.69 19.36
CA ALA A 241 -23.63 -19.49 20.14
C ALA A 241 -22.12 -19.29 20.36
N ASN A 242 -21.39 -20.37 20.66
CA ASN A 242 -19.93 -20.32 20.80
C ASN A 242 -19.20 -20.03 19.48
N LEU A 243 -19.73 -20.53 18.36
CA LEU A 243 -19.19 -20.25 17.05
C LEU A 243 -19.42 -18.78 16.69
N VAL A 244 -20.67 -18.31 16.78
CA VAL A 244 -21.05 -16.91 16.55
C VAL A 244 -20.25 -16.01 17.47
N ALA A 245 -20.04 -16.36 18.74
CA ALA A 245 -19.19 -15.61 19.66
C ALA A 245 -17.71 -15.65 19.27
N SER A 246 -17.19 -16.77 18.76
CA SER A 246 -15.80 -16.87 18.27
C SER A 246 -15.56 -16.02 17.00
N VAL A 247 -16.64 -15.69 16.29
CA VAL A 247 -16.62 -14.93 15.04
C VAL A 247 -16.91 -13.46 15.32
N LEU A 248 -18.06 -13.15 15.90
CA LEU A 248 -18.57 -11.78 16.13
C LEU A 248 -18.33 -11.24 17.54
N GLY A 249 -17.92 -12.08 18.50
CA GLY A 249 -17.72 -11.65 19.89
C GLY A 249 -16.56 -10.66 20.03
N SER A 250 -16.45 -10.05 21.21
CA SER A 250 -15.34 -9.16 21.53
C SER A 250 -14.02 -9.93 21.50
N GLY A 251 -13.22 -9.73 20.45
CA GLY A 251 -12.00 -10.49 20.19
C GLY A 251 -12.12 -11.59 19.12
N GLY A 252 -13.33 -11.83 18.58
CA GLY A 252 -13.56 -12.78 17.50
C GLY A 252 -12.91 -12.37 16.18
N ILE A 253 -12.79 -13.32 15.26
CA ILE A 253 -12.12 -13.14 13.95
C ILE A 253 -12.77 -12.02 13.13
N CYS A 254 -14.07 -11.83 13.31
CA CYS A 254 -14.91 -10.89 12.60
C CYS A 254 -15.39 -9.75 13.51
N SER A 255 -14.68 -9.49 14.62
CA SER A 255 -15.01 -8.34 15.47
C SER A 255 -14.81 -7.00 14.75
N SER A 256 -14.05 -6.99 13.64
CA SER A 256 -13.98 -5.90 12.67
C SER A 256 -13.52 -6.43 11.29
N PRO A 257 -13.74 -5.69 10.19
CA PRO A 257 -13.20 -6.05 8.87
C PRO A 257 -11.68 -6.22 8.87
N GLU A 258 -10.95 -5.39 9.61
CA GLU A 258 -9.48 -5.43 9.69
C GLU A 258 -9.00 -6.72 10.33
N LYS A 259 -9.61 -7.15 11.44
CA LYS A 259 -9.27 -8.45 12.04
C LYS A 259 -9.60 -9.62 11.13
N ALA A 260 -10.70 -9.53 10.40
CA ALA A 260 -11.09 -10.57 9.47
C ALA A 260 -10.10 -10.65 8.30
N MET A 261 -9.56 -9.51 7.84
CA MET A 261 -8.51 -9.46 6.81
C MET A 261 -7.24 -10.18 7.24
N GLU A 262 -6.80 -10.06 8.51
CA GLU A 262 -5.62 -10.76 9.02
C GLU A 262 -5.74 -12.28 8.88
N ARG A 263 -6.97 -12.80 8.91
CA ARG A 263 -7.26 -14.23 8.77
C ARG A 263 -7.63 -14.64 7.34
N PHE A 264 -7.96 -13.68 6.48
CA PHE A 264 -8.53 -13.95 5.16
C PHE A 264 -7.63 -14.83 4.29
N ASP A 265 -6.32 -14.55 4.23
CA ASP A 265 -5.39 -15.31 3.38
C ASP A 265 -5.24 -16.76 3.82
N TYR A 266 -5.33 -17.00 5.15
CA TYR A 266 -5.39 -18.34 5.69
C TYR A 266 -6.68 -19.04 5.27
N ILE A 267 -7.83 -18.36 5.40
CA ILE A 267 -9.12 -18.94 5.03
C ILE A 267 -9.12 -19.29 3.55
N GLU A 268 -8.71 -18.34 2.69
CA GLU A 268 -8.62 -18.49 1.23
C GLU A 268 -7.73 -19.66 0.82
N SER A 269 -6.53 -19.75 1.39
CA SER A 269 -5.58 -20.78 1.00
C SER A 269 -5.80 -22.15 1.67
N LYS A 270 -6.42 -22.21 2.86
CA LYS A 270 -6.50 -23.44 3.67
C LYS A 270 -7.90 -23.97 3.90
N CYS A 271 -8.92 -23.13 3.94
CA CYS A 271 -10.27 -23.54 4.34
C CYS A 271 -11.22 -23.71 3.15
N VAL A 272 -11.12 -22.84 2.13
CA VAL A 272 -11.92 -22.91 0.89
C VAL A 272 -11.94 -24.26 0.22
N PRO A 273 -10.80 -24.98 0.13
CA PRO A 273 -10.79 -26.28 -0.51
C PRO A 273 -11.82 -27.24 0.09
N TYR A 274 -12.19 -27.09 1.37
CA TYR A 274 -13.24 -27.91 1.97
C TYR A 274 -14.64 -27.63 1.41
N LEU A 275 -14.92 -26.42 0.91
CA LEU A 275 -16.20 -26.08 0.28
C LEU A 275 -16.25 -26.41 -1.20
N THR A 276 -15.13 -26.22 -1.90
CA THR A 276 -15.06 -26.25 -3.36
C THR A 276 -14.51 -27.56 -3.93
N SER A 277 -13.78 -28.37 -3.14
CA SER A 277 -13.26 -29.66 -3.61
C SER A 277 -14.39 -30.60 -4.02
N PRO A 278 -14.26 -31.33 -5.15
CA PRO A 278 -15.23 -32.34 -5.58
C PRO A 278 -15.27 -33.56 -4.64
N GLU A 279 -14.20 -33.79 -3.88
CA GLU A 279 -14.14 -34.85 -2.88
C GLU A 279 -14.47 -34.32 -1.48
N PRO A 280 -15.17 -35.11 -0.65
CA PRO A 280 -15.34 -34.75 0.75
C PRO A 280 -13.98 -34.87 1.46
N PRO A 281 -13.68 -34.02 2.44
CA PRO A 281 -12.51 -34.24 3.29
C PRO A 281 -12.60 -35.61 3.99
N PRO A 282 -11.46 -36.20 4.41
CA PRO A 282 -11.49 -37.43 5.17
C PRO A 282 -12.25 -37.22 6.49
N PRO A 283 -12.93 -38.26 7.00
CA PRO A 283 -13.44 -38.24 8.37
C PRO A 283 -12.27 -38.11 9.35
N ASP A 284 -12.46 -37.33 10.41
CA ASP A 284 -11.54 -37.26 11.54
C ASP A 284 -12.26 -37.58 12.85
N ALA A 285 -11.54 -37.50 13.97
CA ALA A 285 -12.07 -37.83 15.29
C ALA A 285 -13.33 -37.02 15.68
N ASP A 286 -13.45 -35.78 15.19
CA ASP A 286 -14.61 -34.94 15.42
C ASP A 286 -15.80 -35.37 14.56
N TRP A 287 -15.57 -35.77 13.31
CA TRP A 287 -16.64 -36.23 12.43
C TRP A 287 -17.46 -37.37 13.01
N ASP A 288 -16.82 -38.39 13.57
CA ASP A 288 -17.53 -39.55 14.11
C ASP A 288 -18.42 -39.18 15.30
N PHE A 289 -17.98 -38.24 16.12
CA PHE A 289 -18.77 -37.73 17.23
C PHE A 289 -20.01 -36.96 16.71
N VAL A 290 -19.81 -36.04 15.77
CA VAL A 290 -20.87 -35.19 15.24
C VAL A 290 -21.89 -35.99 14.42
N ALA A 291 -21.42 -36.93 13.59
CA ALA A 291 -22.26 -37.85 12.83
C ALA A 291 -23.12 -38.73 13.75
N LYS A 292 -22.52 -39.36 14.77
CA LYS A 292 -23.26 -40.23 15.73
C LYS A 292 -24.30 -39.48 16.56
N LYS A 293 -24.13 -38.17 16.74
CA LYS A 293 -25.05 -37.35 17.54
C LYS A 293 -26.06 -36.57 16.69
N GLY A 294 -25.97 -36.61 15.36
CA GLY A 294 -26.89 -35.90 14.47
C GLY A 294 -26.78 -34.38 14.54
N ILE A 295 -25.61 -33.84 14.90
CA ILE A 295 -25.44 -32.43 15.30
C ILE A 295 -24.92 -31.59 14.10
N TYR A 296 -25.79 -31.17 13.19
CA TYR A 296 -25.45 -30.17 12.15
C TYR A 296 -26.47 -29.03 12.12
N TYR A 297 -26.60 -28.38 13.27
CA TYR A 297 -27.15 -27.04 13.41
C TYR A 297 -26.47 -26.00 12.47
N GLU A 298 -27.23 -25.41 11.54
CA GLU A 298 -27.29 -23.97 11.31
C GLU A 298 -26.45 -23.37 10.19
N THR A 299 -27.15 -23.13 9.08
CA THR A 299 -26.73 -22.27 7.98
C THR A 299 -26.42 -20.82 8.38
N ARG A 300 -26.99 -20.35 9.49
CA ARG A 300 -26.82 -18.99 10.02
C ARG A 300 -25.36 -18.68 10.33
N SER A 301 -24.68 -19.61 10.99
CA SER A 301 -23.25 -19.52 11.25
C SER A 301 -22.39 -19.33 9.99
N LEU A 302 -22.72 -20.03 8.89
CA LEU A 302 -22.02 -19.85 7.63
C LEU A 302 -22.34 -18.51 6.96
N ALA A 303 -23.60 -18.10 7.02
CA ALA A 303 -24.05 -16.82 6.52
C ALA A 303 -23.31 -15.67 7.23
N VAL A 304 -23.07 -15.80 8.54
CA VAL A 304 -22.30 -14.85 9.35
C VAL A 304 -20.81 -14.87 9.02
N ILE A 305 -20.19 -16.06 8.95
CA ILE A 305 -18.73 -16.21 8.72
C ILE A 305 -18.36 -15.82 7.29
N ALA A 306 -19.10 -16.34 6.32
CA ALA A 306 -18.63 -16.43 4.95
C ALA A 306 -19.60 -15.82 3.93
N GLY A 307 -20.90 -16.03 4.10
CA GLY A 307 -21.95 -15.67 3.14
C GLY A 307 -22.49 -14.24 3.31
N SER A 308 -23.77 -14.04 3.03
CA SER A 308 -24.50 -12.79 3.36
C SER A 308 -25.38 -13.03 4.58
N TRP A 309 -25.37 -12.09 5.54
CA TRP A 309 -26.17 -12.15 6.77
C TRP A 309 -27.15 -10.98 6.82
N GLU A 310 -28.47 -11.24 6.94
CA GLU A 310 -29.51 -10.21 7.09
C GLU A 310 -29.45 -9.07 6.03
N GLY A 311 -29.07 -9.40 4.79
CA GLY A 311 -28.92 -8.42 3.71
C GLY A 311 -27.62 -7.61 3.74
N GLN A 312 -26.68 -7.96 4.61
CA GLN A 312 -25.33 -7.41 4.67
C GLN A 312 -24.31 -8.41 4.12
N ASP A 313 -23.15 -7.91 3.68
CA ASP A 313 -22.00 -8.76 3.43
C ASP A 313 -21.61 -9.47 4.74
N GLY A 314 -21.52 -10.80 4.72
CA GLY A 314 -20.96 -11.53 5.85
C GLY A 314 -19.46 -11.26 5.98
N CYS A 315 -18.90 -11.71 7.10
CA CYS A 315 -17.59 -11.28 7.57
C CYS A 315 -16.48 -11.38 6.50
N ILE A 316 -16.36 -12.52 5.82
CA ILE A 316 -15.30 -12.70 4.83
C ILE A 316 -15.47 -11.77 3.62
N ARG A 317 -16.71 -11.53 3.14
CA ARG A 317 -16.96 -10.61 2.03
C ARG A 317 -16.65 -9.16 2.43
N ALA A 318 -17.02 -8.76 3.63
CA ALA A 318 -16.68 -7.44 4.19
C ALA A 318 -15.16 -7.26 4.32
N ALA A 319 -14.46 -8.27 4.87
CA ALA A 319 -12.99 -8.26 4.97
C ALA A 319 -12.32 -8.12 3.61
N ARG A 320 -12.86 -8.79 2.59
CA ARG A 320 -12.34 -8.74 1.23
C ARG A 320 -12.44 -7.34 0.61
N LYS A 321 -13.58 -6.67 0.81
CA LYS A 321 -13.79 -5.27 0.39
C LYS A 321 -12.82 -4.32 1.08
N GLU A 322 -12.58 -4.52 2.38
CA GLU A 322 -11.61 -3.70 3.11
C GLU A 322 -10.17 -4.00 2.62
N LYS A 323 -9.84 -5.25 2.31
CA LYS A 323 -8.52 -5.62 1.75
C LYS A 323 -8.29 -4.96 0.40
N GLU A 324 -9.28 -4.98 -0.48
CA GLU A 324 -9.23 -4.29 -1.78
C GLU A 324 -8.95 -2.79 -1.60
N LYS A 325 -9.70 -2.13 -0.71
CA LYS A 325 -9.52 -0.71 -0.37
C LYS A 325 -8.10 -0.42 0.13
N VAL A 326 -7.54 -1.25 1.01
CA VAL A 326 -6.16 -1.11 1.51
C VAL A 326 -5.14 -1.25 0.38
N MET A 327 -5.31 -2.21 -0.54
CA MET A 327 -4.39 -2.38 -1.68
C MET A 327 -4.40 -1.17 -2.62
N ILE A 328 -5.60 -0.66 -2.94
CA ILE A 328 -5.77 0.54 -3.76
C ILE A 328 -5.12 1.75 -3.08
N GLN A 329 -5.29 1.89 -1.76
CA GLN A 329 -4.64 2.95 -1.00
C GLN A 329 -3.10 2.84 -1.01
N ASN A 330 -2.56 1.63 -0.89
CA ASN A 330 -1.12 1.38 -0.97
C ASN A 330 -0.56 1.73 -2.36
N LEU A 331 -1.32 1.46 -3.43
CA LEU A 331 -0.98 1.92 -4.77
C LEU A 331 -0.92 3.44 -4.85
N PHE A 332 -1.90 4.16 -4.28
CA PHE A 332 -1.86 5.63 -4.26
C PHE A 332 -0.66 6.18 -3.49
N ASN A 333 -0.33 5.59 -2.35
CA ASN A 333 0.82 6.01 -1.56
C ASN A 333 2.12 5.83 -2.36
N GLY A 334 2.26 4.70 -3.06
CA GLY A 334 3.38 4.46 -3.96
C GLY A 334 3.44 5.45 -5.14
N TRP A 335 2.28 5.73 -5.75
CA TRP A 335 2.15 6.70 -6.84
C TRP A 335 2.58 8.11 -6.42
N VAL A 336 2.06 8.59 -5.29
CA VAL A 336 2.39 9.90 -4.73
C VAL A 336 3.88 9.98 -4.37
N GLY A 337 4.43 8.92 -3.77
CA GLY A 337 5.86 8.81 -3.46
C GLY A 337 6.73 8.97 -4.71
N TYR A 338 6.43 8.22 -5.77
CA TYR A 338 7.10 8.32 -7.06
C TYR A 338 7.00 9.73 -7.66
N LYS A 339 5.80 10.31 -7.73
CA LYS A 339 5.58 11.64 -8.31
C LYS A 339 6.32 12.73 -7.54
N LYS A 340 6.44 12.61 -6.22
CA LYS A 340 7.20 13.55 -5.39
C LYS A 340 8.68 13.54 -5.76
N VAL A 341 9.29 12.36 -5.88
CA VAL A 341 10.70 12.22 -6.27
C VAL A 341 10.93 12.74 -7.70
N ALA A 342 10.05 12.35 -8.64
CA ALA A 342 10.15 12.81 -10.02
C ALA A 342 10.05 14.34 -10.14
N LYS A 343 9.14 14.96 -9.38
CA LYS A 343 9.00 16.41 -9.33
C LYS A 343 10.23 17.10 -8.73
N SER A 344 10.83 16.53 -7.69
CA SER A 344 12.07 17.06 -7.09
C SER A 344 13.20 17.15 -8.13
N ILE A 345 13.38 16.11 -8.95
CA ILE A 345 14.37 16.10 -10.05
C ILE A 345 14.07 17.23 -11.06
N GLU A 346 12.80 17.37 -11.47
CA GLU A 346 12.39 18.42 -12.41
C GLU A 346 12.57 19.84 -11.85
N ASP A 347 12.28 20.05 -10.56
CA ASP A 347 12.42 21.34 -9.89
C ASP A 347 13.90 21.75 -9.74
N ILE A 348 14.79 20.80 -9.39
CA ILE A 348 16.26 21.02 -9.37
C ILE A 348 16.73 21.48 -10.75
N TYR A 349 16.31 20.79 -11.81
CA TYR A 349 16.66 21.18 -13.17
C TYR A 349 16.17 22.59 -13.52
N ARG A 350 14.88 22.88 -13.29
CA ARG A 350 14.30 24.21 -13.61
C ARG A 350 15.04 25.34 -12.90
N ASN A 351 15.43 25.15 -11.64
CA ASN A 351 16.15 26.15 -10.87
C ASN A 351 17.57 26.33 -11.40
N LYS A 352 18.29 25.23 -11.67
CA LYS A 352 19.66 25.29 -12.19
C LYS A 352 19.74 25.94 -13.57
N ILE A 353 18.79 25.65 -14.47
CA ILE A 353 18.73 26.30 -15.79
C ILE A 353 18.50 27.81 -15.65
N LYS A 354 17.67 28.26 -14.71
CA LYS A 354 17.45 29.69 -14.45
C LYS A 354 18.71 30.38 -13.91
N GLU A 355 19.48 29.70 -13.08
CA GLU A 355 20.75 30.21 -12.55
C GLU A 355 21.81 30.34 -13.64
N LEU A 356 21.97 29.31 -14.48
CA LEU A 356 23.00 29.26 -15.53
C LEU A 356 22.72 30.19 -16.72
N LYS A 357 21.45 30.58 -16.94
CA LYS A 357 21.02 31.50 -18.00
C LYS A 357 21.03 32.98 -17.59
N LYS A 358 21.17 33.28 -16.30
CA LYS A 358 21.47 34.63 -15.80
C LYS A 358 22.99 34.86 -15.89
#